data_AF-A0A2G9YAW9-F1
#
_entry.id   AF-A0A2G9YAW9-F1
#
_cell.length_a   1.000
_cell.length_b   1.000
_cell.length_c   1.000
_cell.angle_alpha   90.00
_cell.angle_beta   90.00
_cell.angle_gamma   90.00
#
_symmetry.space_group_name_H-M   'P 1'
#
loop_
_entity.id
_entity.type
_entity.pdbx_description
1 polymer ?
#
loop_
_entity_poly.entity_id
_entity_poly.type
_entity_poly.pdbx_seq_one_letter_code
_entity_poly.pdbx_strand_id
1 'polypeptide(L)'
;MKKKFWQDKVLPPISFRYDGKPSLEFIPEWKAEEHFEKVPEGIVREITLTDPKTGLTVISHIREFVSSPGESHPFDAVDWVLEFVNNGEKDTPIISDILPLDISWDCPKAENIFLHHAKGSLCRMDDFLPITEQIHQNQHFSLKPIGGRSSNGVLPFMNLQKTGGGLVLAIGWSGQWLATFDRGGGATLSGGEPAMRVTVGMEKTHLILHPGERIRTP
;
A
#
# COMPACT_ATOMS: atom_id res chain seq x y z
N MET A 1 -2.29 22.54 8.11
CA MET A 1 -1.70 21.37 7.44
C MET A 1 -2.82 20.37 7.21
N LYS A 2 -3.07 19.93 5.96
CA LYS A 2 -4.07 18.87 5.72
C LYS A 2 -3.57 17.59 6.40
N LYS A 3 -4.45 16.90 7.11
CA LYS A 3 -4.16 15.65 7.80
C LYS A 3 -3.86 14.57 6.74
N LYS A 4 -2.65 14.00 6.73
CA LYS A 4 -2.28 12.98 5.73
C LYS A 4 -2.89 11.63 6.12
N PHE A 5 -3.53 10.95 5.16
CA PHE A 5 -4.29 9.71 5.39
C PHE A 5 -3.46 8.55 5.96
N TRP A 6 -2.14 8.63 5.87
CA TRP A 6 -1.20 7.60 6.33
C TRP A 6 -0.47 7.97 7.64
N GLN A 7 -0.62 9.21 8.15
CA GLN A 7 0.04 9.70 9.37
C GLN A 7 -0.79 9.47 10.65
N ASP A 8 -2.00 8.93 10.54
CA ASP A 8 -2.93 8.72 11.66
C ASP A 8 -2.67 7.47 12.48
N LYS A 9 -1.71 6.66 12.05
CA LYS A 9 -1.38 5.39 12.68
C LYS A 9 0.00 5.49 13.32
N VAL A 10 0.13 4.92 14.51
CA VAL A 10 1.41 4.70 15.21
C VAL A 10 2.33 3.78 14.39
N LEU A 11 1.76 3.05 13.42
CA LEU A 11 2.45 2.08 12.59
C LEU A 11 2.23 2.39 11.11
N PRO A 12 3.23 2.11 10.25
CA PRO A 12 3.08 2.22 8.81
C PRO A 12 1.84 1.41 8.34
N PRO A 13 1.02 1.92 7.40
CA PRO A 13 -0.14 1.22 6.84
C PRO A 13 0.31 0.06 5.95
N ILE A 14 0.83 -1.00 6.58
CA ILE A 14 1.36 -2.19 5.93
C ILE A 14 0.62 -3.41 6.47
N SER A 15 0.52 -4.45 5.66
CA SER A 15 0.10 -5.75 6.15
C SER A 15 0.84 -6.90 5.51
N PHE A 16 1.05 -7.94 6.30
CA PHE A 16 1.60 -9.22 5.85
C PHE A 16 1.20 -10.30 6.84
N ARG A 17 1.44 -11.56 6.47
CA ARG A 17 1.33 -12.69 7.39
C ARG A 17 2.71 -13.20 7.75
N TYR A 18 2.89 -13.54 9.02
CA TYR A 18 4.10 -14.14 9.55
C TYR A 18 3.75 -15.35 10.39
N ASP A 19 4.31 -16.51 10.05
CA ASP A 19 3.93 -17.79 10.67
C ASP A 19 2.40 -18.04 10.61
N GLY A 20 1.79 -17.65 9.49
CA GLY A 20 0.35 -17.75 9.29
C GLY A 20 -0.50 -16.77 10.09
N LYS A 21 0.07 -15.86 10.89
CA LYS A 21 -0.67 -14.84 11.65
C LYS A 21 -0.66 -13.48 10.94
N PRO A 22 -1.76 -12.71 10.95
CA PRO A 22 -1.77 -11.36 10.36
C PRO A 22 -0.97 -10.36 11.21
N SER A 23 -0.30 -9.43 10.54
CA SER A 23 0.61 -8.46 11.17
C SER A 23 0.02 -7.62 12.29
N LEU A 24 -1.28 -7.30 12.22
CA LEU A 24 -1.98 -6.55 13.27
C LEU A 24 -1.99 -7.25 14.63
N GLU A 25 -1.85 -8.57 14.67
CA GLU A 25 -1.84 -9.33 15.92
C GLU A 25 -0.50 -9.26 16.67
N PHE A 26 0.62 -8.99 15.96
CA PHE A 26 1.96 -9.09 16.57
C PHE A 26 2.80 -7.82 16.45
N ILE A 27 2.59 -6.96 15.44
CA ILE A 27 3.35 -5.71 15.31
C ILE A 27 3.28 -4.83 16.56
N PRO A 28 2.15 -4.73 17.30
CA PRO A 28 2.11 -3.95 18.54
C PRO A 28 3.12 -4.42 19.62
N GLU A 29 3.62 -5.65 19.52
CA GLU A 29 4.64 -6.21 20.43
C GLU A 29 6.07 -5.99 19.92
N TRP A 30 6.24 -5.53 18.68
CA TRP A 30 7.55 -5.34 18.06
C TRP A 30 8.17 -4.01 18.48
N LYS A 31 9.50 -3.97 18.53
CA LYS A 31 10.21 -2.72 18.77
C LYS A 31 10.08 -1.83 17.53
N ALA A 32 9.57 -0.61 17.70
CA ALA A 32 9.46 0.39 16.65
C ALA A 32 10.50 1.49 16.83
N GLU A 33 11.22 1.81 15.76
CA GLU A 33 12.14 2.93 15.66
C GLU A 33 11.76 3.76 14.45
N GLU A 34 11.84 5.08 14.57
CA GLU A 34 11.52 6.01 13.49
C GLU A 34 12.64 7.01 13.32
N HIS A 35 13.07 7.18 12.07
CA HIS A 35 14.00 8.22 11.67
C HIS A 35 13.39 9.02 10.53
N PHE A 36 13.58 10.33 10.53
CA PHE A 36 13.21 11.14 9.38
C PHE A 36 14.20 12.29 9.16
N GLU A 37 14.33 12.67 7.90
CA GLU A 37 15.17 13.75 7.44
C GLU A 37 14.38 14.67 6.52
N LYS A 38 14.56 15.98 6.66
CA LYS A 38 14.06 16.96 5.70
C LYS A 38 15.05 17.09 4.55
N VAL A 39 14.57 16.91 3.34
CA VAL A 39 15.33 17.10 2.10
C VAL A 39 14.73 18.27 1.30
N PRO A 40 15.45 18.86 0.33
CA PRO A 40 14.94 20.01 -0.41
C PRO A 40 13.56 19.77 -1.07
N GLU A 41 13.30 18.55 -1.54
CA GLU A 41 12.05 18.19 -2.23
C GLU A 41 10.99 17.54 -1.32
N GLY A 42 11.18 17.53 0.00
CA GLY A 42 10.22 16.99 0.95
C GLY A 42 10.83 16.32 2.18
N ILE A 43 10.39 15.11 2.50
CA ILE A 43 10.78 14.37 3.72
C ILE A 43 11.08 12.92 3.36
N VAL A 44 12.19 12.38 3.87
CA VAL A 44 12.47 10.94 3.85
C VAL A 44 12.25 10.42 5.25
N ARG A 45 11.51 9.31 5.39
CA ARG A 45 11.17 8.68 6.65
C ARG A 45 11.44 7.18 6.55
N GLU A 46 12.05 6.65 7.59
CA GLU A 46 12.28 5.22 7.79
C GLU A 46 11.59 4.80 9.08
N ILE A 47 10.72 3.79 9.00
CA ILE A 47 10.12 3.16 10.17
C ILE A 47 10.57 1.71 10.23
N THR A 48 11.26 1.36 11.31
CA THR A 48 11.86 0.05 11.50
C THR A 48 11.14 -0.69 12.62
N LEU A 49 10.59 -1.85 12.28
CA LEU A 49 9.90 -2.74 13.20
C LEU A 49 10.74 -4.01 13.37
N THR A 50 11.03 -4.41 14.61
CA THR A 50 11.86 -5.59 14.87
C THR A 50 11.13 -6.60 15.75
N ASP A 51 11.04 -7.83 15.26
CA ASP A 51 10.54 -8.98 16.03
C ASP A 51 11.55 -9.36 17.12
N PRO A 52 11.20 -9.22 18.41
CA PRO A 52 12.10 -9.59 19.50
C PRO A 52 12.39 -11.10 19.56
N LYS A 53 11.60 -11.95 18.91
CA LYS A 53 11.75 -13.41 18.98
C LYS A 53 12.68 -13.96 17.91
N THR A 54 12.51 -13.51 16.66
CA THR A 54 13.24 -14.07 15.52
C THR A 54 14.37 -13.17 15.01
N GLY A 55 14.35 -11.86 15.35
CA GLY A 55 15.27 -10.89 14.76
C GLY A 55 14.88 -10.47 13.33
N LEU A 56 13.69 -10.83 12.85
CA LEU A 56 13.16 -10.26 11.61
C LEU A 56 12.94 -8.76 11.78
N THR A 57 13.52 -7.99 10.87
CA THR A 57 13.34 -6.53 10.79
C THR A 57 12.55 -6.18 9.54
N VAL A 58 11.53 -5.33 9.70
CA VAL A 58 10.71 -4.78 8.62
C VAL A 58 10.92 -3.28 8.58
N ILE A 59 11.39 -2.77 7.45
CA ILE A 59 11.75 -1.38 7.25
C ILE A 59 10.79 -0.78 6.22
N SER A 60 10.07 0.26 6.61
CA SER A 60 9.24 1.07 5.71
C SER A 60 10.04 2.28 5.25
N HIS A 61 10.44 2.29 3.99
CA HIS A 61 11.10 3.41 3.32
C HIS A 61 10.03 4.30 2.68
N ILE A 62 9.87 5.50 3.22
CA ILE A 62 8.79 6.43 2.87
C ILE A 62 9.42 7.74 2.38
N ARG A 63 9.09 8.14 1.15
CA ARG A 63 9.50 9.45 0.62
C ARG A 63 8.29 10.31 0.34
N GLU A 64 8.15 11.36 1.13
CA GLU A 64 7.16 12.41 0.91
C GLU A 64 7.75 13.45 -0.05
N PHE A 65 7.06 13.68 -1.16
CA PHE A 65 7.36 14.77 -2.08
C PHE A 65 6.36 15.89 -1.85
N VAL A 66 6.87 17.08 -1.54
CA VAL A 66 6.03 18.25 -1.24
C VAL A 66 6.49 19.40 -2.11
N SER A 67 5.56 19.96 -2.88
CA SER A 67 5.83 21.19 -3.65
C SER A 67 6.29 22.33 -2.76
N SER A 68 7.23 23.12 -3.29
CA SER A 68 7.67 24.35 -2.64
C SER A 68 6.56 25.40 -2.62
N PRO A 69 6.50 26.27 -1.58
CA PRO A 69 5.59 27.40 -1.57
C PRO A 69 5.79 28.28 -2.82
N GLY A 70 4.71 28.54 -3.56
CA GLY A 70 4.73 29.39 -4.76
C GLY A 70 4.84 28.64 -6.09
N GLU A 71 4.95 27.31 -6.09
CA GLU A 71 4.78 26.52 -7.31
C GLU A 71 3.35 26.68 -7.89
N SER A 72 3.26 26.76 -9.22
CA SER A 72 1.98 26.92 -9.94
C SER A 72 1.08 25.68 -9.86
N HIS A 73 1.65 24.51 -9.55
CA HIS A 73 0.96 23.22 -9.47
C HIS A 73 1.42 22.45 -8.24
N PRO A 74 0.91 22.78 -7.03
CA PRO A 74 1.29 22.08 -5.82
C PRO A 74 0.83 20.62 -5.87
N PHE A 75 1.73 19.70 -5.52
CA PHE A 75 1.43 18.28 -5.37
C PHE A 75 1.90 17.76 -4.00
N ASP A 76 1.26 16.68 -3.57
CA ASP A 76 1.65 15.89 -2.40
C ASP A 76 1.64 14.44 -2.87
N ALA A 77 2.83 13.85 -2.96
CA ALA A 77 3.02 12.47 -3.39
C ALA A 77 3.83 11.74 -2.33
N VAL A 78 3.56 10.45 -2.18
CA VAL A 78 4.31 9.58 -1.28
C VAL A 78 4.73 8.35 -2.04
N ASP A 79 6.02 8.06 -2.04
CA ASP A 79 6.58 6.80 -2.48
C ASP A 79 6.82 5.91 -1.26
N TRP A 80 6.57 4.61 -1.43
CA TRP A 80 6.46 3.66 -0.33
C TRP A 80 7.05 2.32 -0.71
N VAL A 81 8.01 1.85 0.07
CA VAL A 81 8.72 0.60 -0.16
C VAL A 81 8.90 -0.13 1.16
N LEU A 82 8.71 -1.45 1.17
CA LEU A 82 9.04 -2.29 2.31
C LEU A 82 10.30 -3.11 2.06
N GLU A 83 11.12 -3.25 3.08
CA GLU A 83 12.25 -4.17 3.12
C GLU A 83 12.09 -5.11 4.33
N PHE A 84 12.38 -6.39 4.12
CA PHE A 84 12.41 -7.41 5.14
C PHE A 84 13.85 -7.91 5.24
N VAL A 85 14.39 -7.96 6.46
CA VAL A 85 15.78 -8.37 6.72
C VAL A 85 15.80 -9.38 7.86
N ASN A 86 16.40 -10.54 7.63
CA ASN A 86 16.61 -11.52 8.69
C ASN A 86 17.93 -11.24 9.43
N ASN A 87 17.84 -10.56 10.57
CA ASN A 87 18.98 -10.33 11.47
C ASN A 87 19.15 -11.43 12.52
N GLY A 88 18.34 -12.49 12.45
CA GLY A 88 18.43 -13.65 13.34
C GLY A 88 19.48 -14.68 12.91
N GLU A 89 19.67 -15.69 13.76
CA GLU A 89 20.61 -16.80 13.53
C GLU A 89 19.97 -18.01 12.83
N LYS A 90 18.66 -17.95 12.54
CA LYS A 90 17.87 -19.04 11.94
C LYS A 90 17.01 -18.51 10.81
N ASP A 91 16.56 -19.41 9.95
CA ASP A 91 15.51 -19.13 8.98
C ASP A 91 14.29 -18.48 9.64
N THR A 92 13.72 -17.47 8.98
CA THR A 92 12.47 -16.89 9.44
C THR A 92 11.34 -17.92 9.33
N PRO A 93 10.30 -17.85 10.18
CA PRO A 93 8.98 -18.31 9.82
C PRO A 93 8.53 -17.76 8.45
N ILE A 94 7.51 -18.40 7.86
CA ILE A 94 7.00 -18.02 6.54
C ILE A 94 6.49 -16.57 6.58
N ILE A 95 6.97 -15.77 5.64
CA ILE A 95 6.49 -14.43 5.32
C ILE A 95 5.60 -14.55 4.08
N SER A 96 4.36 -14.11 4.17
CA SER A 96 3.38 -14.23 3.09
C SER A 96 2.41 -13.05 3.02
N ASP A 97 1.67 -12.95 1.93
CA ASP A 97 0.67 -11.91 1.67
C ASP A 97 1.17 -10.47 1.95
N ILE A 98 2.35 -10.13 1.42
CA ILE A 98 3.00 -8.84 1.68
C ILE A 98 2.30 -7.74 0.88
N LEU A 99 1.71 -6.80 1.61
CA LEU A 99 0.98 -5.64 1.11
C LEU A 99 1.66 -4.34 1.63
N PRO A 100 2.53 -3.73 0.82
CA PRO A 100 3.19 -2.45 1.13
C PRO A 100 2.23 -1.31 1.45
N LEU A 101 1.01 -1.34 0.92
CA LEU A 101 -0.03 -0.37 1.23
C LEU A 101 -1.26 -1.09 1.77
N ASP A 102 -1.71 -0.67 2.96
CA ASP A 102 -2.94 -1.11 3.62
C ASP A 102 -3.53 0.07 4.44
N ILE A 103 -4.26 0.92 3.74
CA ILE A 103 -4.81 2.16 4.29
C ILE A 103 -6.33 2.04 4.48
N SER A 104 -6.82 2.80 5.47
CA SER A 104 -8.24 3.11 5.60
C SER A 104 -8.46 4.49 5.00
N TRP A 105 -9.15 4.55 3.86
CA TRP A 105 -9.45 5.80 3.18
C TRP A 105 -10.85 6.28 3.57
N ASP A 106 -10.97 7.54 3.97
CA ASP A 106 -12.24 8.16 4.35
C ASP A 106 -13.26 8.02 3.22
N CYS A 107 -14.38 7.36 3.53
CA CYS A 107 -15.40 7.00 2.56
C CYS A 107 -16.81 7.07 3.19
N PRO A 108 -17.41 8.27 3.25
CA PRO A 108 -18.77 8.45 3.72
C PRO A 108 -19.76 7.53 3.00
N LYS A 109 -20.73 7.00 3.77
CA LYS A 109 -21.75 6.07 3.22
C LYS A 109 -22.56 6.70 2.09
N ALA A 110 -22.99 7.95 2.24
CA ALA A 110 -23.84 8.63 1.27
C ALA A 110 -23.13 9.03 -0.04
N GLU A 111 -21.81 8.87 -0.12
CA GLU A 111 -21.02 9.40 -1.22
C GLU A 111 -20.87 8.41 -2.38
N ASN A 112 -20.83 8.92 -3.61
CA ASN A 112 -20.48 8.10 -4.78
C ASN A 112 -18.95 8.03 -4.90
N ILE A 113 -18.42 6.81 -4.98
CA ILE A 113 -17.00 6.55 -5.13
C ILE A 113 -16.78 5.94 -6.50
N PHE A 114 -15.87 6.53 -7.27
CA PHE A 114 -15.51 6.06 -8.60
C PHE A 114 -14.06 5.62 -8.62
N LEU A 115 -13.80 4.47 -9.23
CA LEU A 115 -12.47 3.98 -9.55
C LEU A 115 -12.25 4.14 -11.04
N HIS A 116 -11.33 5.03 -11.40
CA HIS A 116 -10.84 5.18 -12.75
C HIS A 116 -9.59 4.31 -12.90
N HIS A 117 -9.61 3.40 -13.86
CA HIS A 117 -8.46 2.59 -14.23
C HIS A 117 -8.46 2.42 -15.75
N ALA A 118 -7.48 1.73 -16.30
CA ALA A 118 -7.43 1.48 -17.73
C ALA A 118 -7.19 0.01 -18.03
N LYS A 119 -7.65 -0.43 -19.20
CA LYS A 119 -7.23 -1.73 -19.74
C LYS A 119 -5.72 -1.76 -19.87
N GLY A 120 -5.15 -2.92 -19.68
CA GLY A 120 -3.79 -3.23 -20.08
C GLY A 120 -3.73 -3.48 -21.58
N SER A 121 -2.79 -4.32 -21.99
CA SER A 121 -2.71 -4.82 -23.34
C SER A 121 -3.10 -6.28 -23.43
N LEU A 122 -3.96 -6.59 -24.39
CA LEU A 122 -4.27 -7.95 -24.86
C LEU A 122 -4.14 -8.03 -26.40
N CYS A 123 -3.40 -7.08 -27.00
CA CYS A 123 -3.34 -6.86 -28.44
C CYS A 123 -4.71 -6.60 -29.07
N ARG A 124 -5.55 -5.78 -28.41
CA ARG A 124 -6.91 -5.46 -28.87
C ARG A 124 -7.02 -3.97 -29.25
N MET A 125 -8.05 -3.66 -30.03
CA MET A 125 -8.35 -2.27 -30.44
C MET A 125 -8.66 -1.34 -29.27
N ASP A 126 -9.03 -1.90 -28.12
CA ASP A 126 -9.36 -1.19 -26.89
C ASP A 126 -8.28 -1.31 -25.81
N ASP A 127 -7.05 -1.67 -26.19
CA ASP A 127 -5.90 -1.59 -25.29
C ASP A 127 -5.80 -0.16 -24.71
N PHE A 128 -5.49 -0.07 -23.41
CA PHE A 128 -5.39 1.21 -22.68
C PHE A 128 -6.67 2.04 -22.59
N LEU A 129 -7.83 1.48 -22.97
CA LEU A 129 -9.11 2.15 -22.83
C LEU A 129 -9.35 2.52 -21.35
N PRO A 130 -9.64 3.80 -21.03
CA PRO A 130 -10.03 4.21 -19.69
C PRO A 130 -11.40 3.63 -19.33
N ILE A 131 -11.50 3.12 -18.11
CA ILE A 131 -12.69 2.54 -17.50
C ILE A 131 -13.00 3.34 -16.24
N THR A 132 -14.29 3.57 -15.99
CA THR A 132 -14.77 4.13 -14.74
C THR A 132 -15.76 3.16 -14.12
N GLU A 133 -15.44 2.67 -12.93
CA GLU A 133 -16.29 1.77 -12.14
C GLU A 133 -16.82 2.52 -10.92
N GLN A 134 -18.10 2.38 -10.59
CA GLN A 134 -18.61 2.86 -9.32
C GLN A 134 -18.41 1.76 -8.25
N ILE A 135 -17.76 2.11 -7.14
CA ILE A 135 -17.64 1.21 -5.99
C ILE A 135 -18.83 1.45 -5.05
N HIS A 136 -19.78 0.54 -5.06
CA HIS A 136 -20.98 0.57 -4.23
C HIS A 136 -20.66 0.19 -2.77
N GLN A 137 -21.57 0.54 -1.86
CA GLN A 137 -21.49 0.06 -0.48
C GLN A 137 -21.49 -1.47 -0.45
N ASN A 138 -20.75 -2.05 0.50
CA ASN A 138 -20.57 -3.49 0.67
C ASN A 138 -19.91 -4.21 -0.52
N GLN A 139 -19.31 -3.46 -1.44
CA GLN A 139 -18.59 -4.04 -2.57
C GLN A 139 -17.12 -4.25 -2.21
N HIS A 140 -16.62 -5.44 -2.54
CA HIS A 140 -15.21 -5.73 -2.67
C HIS A 140 -14.84 -5.71 -4.14
N PHE A 141 -13.89 -4.86 -4.53
CA PHE A 141 -13.40 -4.73 -5.90
C PHE A 141 -11.90 -4.96 -5.94
N SER A 142 -11.41 -5.67 -6.97
CA SER A 142 -10.00 -5.98 -7.11
C SER A 142 -9.50 -5.79 -8.54
N LEU A 143 -8.30 -5.24 -8.69
CA LEU A 143 -7.57 -5.20 -9.94
C LEU A 143 -6.30 -6.03 -9.82
N LYS A 144 -6.03 -6.84 -10.83
CA LYS A 144 -4.79 -7.60 -10.98
C LYS A 144 -4.54 -7.92 -12.44
N PRO A 145 -3.28 -7.91 -12.91
CA PRO A 145 -2.97 -8.35 -14.25
C PRO A 145 -2.96 -9.88 -14.30
N ILE A 146 -2.60 -10.45 -15.46
CA ILE A 146 -2.57 -11.90 -15.65
C ILE A 146 -1.18 -12.35 -16.10
N GLY A 147 -0.71 -13.49 -15.57
CA GLY A 147 0.47 -14.17 -16.12
C GLY A 147 1.82 -13.50 -15.82
N GLY A 148 1.92 -12.78 -14.69
CA GLY A 148 3.22 -12.33 -14.17
C GLY A 148 3.78 -11.07 -14.84
N ARG A 149 2.95 -10.31 -15.55
CA ARG A 149 3.34 -9.05 -16.22
C ARG A 149 2.46 -7.92 -15.72
N SER A 150 3.05 -6.75 -15.50
CA SER A 150 2.36 -5.61 -14.87
C SER A 150 1.15 -5.06 -15.61
N SER A 151 1.09 -5.24 -16.94
CA SER A 151 0.09 -4.59 -17.80
C SER A 151 -0.76 -5.56 -18.63
N ASN A 152 -0.79 -6.85 -18.28
CA ASN A 152 -1.60 -7.82 -19.01
C ASN A 152 -3.06 -7.74 -18.56
N GLY A 153 -3.94 -7.19 -19.41
CA GLY A 153 -5.36 -6.99 -19.13
C GLY A 153 -5.73 -5.72 -18.35
N VAL A 154 -4.88 -5.23 -17.44
CA VAL A 154 -5.10 -3.98 -16.66
C VAL A 154 -3.78 -3.24 -16.43
N LEU A 155 -3.79 -1.90 -16.43
CA LEU A 155 -2.62 -1.08 -16.10
C LEU A 155 -2.43 -0.88 -14.57
N PRO A 156 -1.19 -0.70 -14.08
CA PRO A 156 -0.86 -0.48 -12.67
C PRO A 156 -1.11 0.97 -12.19
N PHE A 157 -2.04 1.69 -12.83
CA PHE A 157 -2.37 3.08 -12.53
C PHE A 157 -3.87 3.22 -12.37
N MET A 158 -4.28 3.85 -11.27
CA MET A 158 -5.70 4.03 -10.95
C MET A 158 -5.92 5.29 -10.12
N ASN A 159 -7.11 5.87 -10.25
CA ASN A 159 -7.54 7.04 -9.51
C ASN A 159 -8.85 6.73 -8.82
N LEU A 160 -8.85 6.84 -7.50
CA LEU A 160 -10.00 6.67 -6.65
C LEU A 160 -10.58 8.04 -6.33
N GLN A 161 -11.78 8.32 -6.81
CA GLN A 161 -12.41 9.64 -6.75
C GLN A 161 -13.61 9.64 -5.82
N LYS A 162 -13.72 10.71 -5.03
CA LYS A 162 -14.91 11.13 -4.31
C LYS A 162 -15.21 12.62 -4.56
N THR A 163 -16.24 13.16 -3.94
CA THR A 163 -16.56 14.59 -4.00
C THR A 163 -15.44 15.39 -3.34
N GLY A 164 -14.87 16.35 -4.08
CA GLY A 164 -13.86 17.26 -3.55
C GLY A 164 -12.45 16.67 -3.40
N GLY A 165 -12.18 15.47 -3.91
CA GLY A 165 -10.83 14.91 -3.93
C GLY A 165 -10.75 13.43 -4.28
N GLY A 166 -9.55 12.87 -4.14
CA GLY A 166 -9.28 11.48 -4.48
C GLY A 166 -7.89 11.03 -4.08
N LEU A 167 -7.56 9.81 -4.46
CA LEU A 167 -6.25 9.21 -4.34
C LEU A 167 -5.83 8.65 -5.70
N VAL A 168 -4.68 9.09 -6.19
CA VAL A 168 -4.03 8.46 -7.36
C VAL A 168 -3.05 7.42 -6.83
N LEU A 169 -3.14 6.20 -7.37
CA LEU A 169 -2.32 5.06 -7.02
C LEU A 169 -1.53 4.62 -8.25
N ALA A 170 -0.24 4.37 -8.07
CA ALA A 170 0.67 3.86 -9.09
C ALA A 170 1.52 2.73 -8.49
N ILE A 171 1.67 1.63 -9.22
CA ILE A 171 2.45 0.47 -8.77
C ILE A 171 3.72 0.38 -9.62
N GLY A 172 4.87 0.63 -9.01
CA GLY A 172 6.20 0.56 -9.63
C GLY A 172 6.72 -0.88 -9.78
N TRP A 173 5.94 -1.79 -10.36
CA TRP A 173 6.31 -3.21 -10.49
C TRP A 173 6.14 -3.72 -11.92
N SER A 174 7.05 -4.55 -12.39
CA SER A 174 6.97 -5.20 -13.70
C SER A 174 6.25 -6.56 -13.67
N GLY A 175 6.08 -7.14 -12.48
CA GLY A 175 5.48 -8.44 -12.27
C GLY A 175 3.98 -8.41 -11.93
N GLN A 176 3.51 -9.49 -11.30
CA GLN A 176 2.14 -9.64 -10.83
C GLN A 176 1.88 -8.76 -9.60
N TRP A 177 0.76 -8.04 -9.58
CA TRP A 177 0.33 -7.19 -8.47
C TRP A 177 -1.17 -7.38 -8.18
N LEU A 178 -1.60 -6.91 -7.02
CA LEU A 178 -3.00 -6.88 -6.59
C LEU A 178 -3.30 -5.54 -5.93
N ALA A 179 -4.37 -4.89 -6.37
CA ALA A 179 -4.99 -3.78 -5.67
C ALA A 179 -6.42 -4.17 -5.27
N THR A 180 -6.79 -3.98 -4.02
CA THR A 180 -8.17 -4.22 -3.53
C THR A 180 -8.76 -2.97 -2.92
N PHE A 181 -10.07 -2.82 -3.11
CA PHE A 181 -10.89 -1.71 -2.64
C PHE A 181 -12.12 -2.32 -1.97
N ASP A 182 -12.15 -2.28 -0.64
CA ASP A 182 -13.20 -2.90 0.15
C ASP A 182 -14.04 -1.84 0.86
N ARG A 183 -15.25 -1.61 0.32
CA ARG A 183 -16.25 -0.65 0.83
C ARG A 183 -17.32 -1.33 1.68
N GLY A 184 -17.01 -2.48 2.27
CA GLY A 184 -17.93 -3.28 3.10
C GLY A 184 -17.30 -3.93 4.33
N GLY A 185 -15.99 -4.12 4.34
CA GLY A 185 -15.24 -4.94 5.29
C GLY A 185 -15.11 -4.41 6.73
N GLY A 186 -15.99 -3.51 7.17
CA GLY A 186 -16.00 -2.99 8.55
C GLY A 186 -14.83 -2.08 8.89
N ALA A 187 -14.04 -1.63 7.91
CA ALA A 187 -12.97 -0.68 8.14
C ALA A 187 -13.54 0.65 8.64
N THR A 188 -12.97 1.15 9.73
CA THR A 188 -13.31 2.46 10.30
C THR A 188 -12.06 3.32 10.43
N LEU A 189 -12.22 4.63 10.32
CA LEU A 189 -11.20 5.57 10.77
C LEU A 189 -11.12 5.55 12.30
N SER A 190 -10.06 6.14 12.88
CA SER A 190 -9.89 6.23 14.34
C SER A 190 -11.04 6.95 15.06
N GLY A 191 -11.87 7.72 14.34
CA GLY A 191 -13.09 8.35 14.84
C GLY A 191 -14.37 7.51 14.73
N GLY A 192 -14.29 6.25 14.30
CA GLY A 192 -15.45 5.38 14.10
C GLY A 192 -16.19 5.58 12.77
N GLU A 193 -15.74 6.54 11.96
CA GLU A 193 -16.35 6.83 10.67
C GLU A 193 -16.10 5.72 9.65
N PRO A 194 -17.07 5.45 8.75
CA PRO A 194 -16.92 4.45 7.69
C PRO A 194 -15.70 4.74 6.81
N ALA A 195 -14.89 3.73 6.58
CA ALA A 195 -13.75 3.80 5.69
C ALA A 195 -13.85 2.73 4.61
N MET A 196 -13.18 2.98 3.48
CA MET A 196 -12.86 1.96 2.51
C MET A 196 -11.44 1.48 2.79
N ARG A 197 -11.24 0.16 2.90
CA ARG A 197 -9.89 -0.40 2.99
C ARG A 197 -9.31 -0.48 1.58
N VAL A 198 -8.11 0.08 1.40
CA VAL A 198 -7.38 0.01 0.13
C VAL A 198 -6.08 -0.72 0.39
N THR A 199 -5.89 -1.85 -0.28
CA THR A 199 -4.65 -2.64 -0.15
C THR A 199 -3.95 -2.79 -1.49
N VAL A 200 -2.63 -2.65 -1.52
CA VAL A 200 -1.83 -2.79 -2.75
C VAL A 200 -0.54 -3.54 -2.43
N GLY A 201 -0.19 -4.49 -3.30
CA GLY A 201 1.06 -5.23 -3.19
C GLY A 201 1.23 -6.28 -4.27
N MET A 202 2.12 -7.24 -4.01
CA MET A 202 2.28 -8.41 -4.87
C MET A 202 1.08 -9.35 -4.66
N GLU A 203 0.54 -9.94 -5.74
CA GLU A 203 -0.63 -10.83 -5.61
C GLU A 203 -0.34 -12.05 -4.73
N LYS A 204 0.89 -12.57 -4.80
CA LYS A 204 1.31 -13.75 -4.06
C LYS A 204 2.72 -13.57 -3.55
N THR A 205 2.91 -13.79 -2.25
CA THR A 205 4.21 -13.97 -1.63
C THR A 205 4.10 -15.10 -0.62
N HIS A 206 5.10 -15.97 -0.60
CA HIS A 206 5.21 -17.05 0.37
C HIS A 206 6.68 -17.49 0.41
N LEU A 207 7.44 -16.89 1.31
CA LEU A 207 8.89 -17.02 1.34
C LEU A 207 9.42 -17.17 2.76
N ILE A 208 10.67 -17.61 2.84
CA ILE A 208 11.50 -17.61 4.04
C ILE A 208 12.73 -16.76 3.70
N LEU A 209 13.30 -16.08 4.71
CA LEU A 209 14.62 -15.47 4.60
C LEU A 209 15.60 -16.28 5.44
N HIS A 210 16.70 -16.70 4.83
CA HIS A 210 17.83 -17.27 5.55
C HIS A 210 18.57 -16.19 6.36
N PRO A 211 19.38 -16.56 7.37
CA PRO A 211 20.16 -15.59 8.14
C PRO A 211 20.98 -14.65 7.23
N GLY A 212 20.82 -13.34 7.44
CA GLY A 212 21.50 -12.30 6.66
C GLY A 212 20.83 -11.95 5.32
N GLU A 213 19.82 -12.69 4.88
CA GLU A 213 19.07 -12.35 3.67
C GLU A 213 18.15 -11.15 3.88
N ARG A 214 17.92 -10.45 2.78
CA ARG A 214 16.99 -9.33 2.70
C ARG A 214 16.21 -9.36 1.39
N ILE A 215 14.98 -8.89 1.43
CA ILE A 215 14.13 -8.70 0.25
C ILE A 215 13.42 -7.36 0.34
N ARG A 216 13.28 -6.69 -0.80
CA ARG A 216 12.51 -5.46 -0.93
C ARG A 216 11.25 -5.71 -1.77
N THR A 217 10.16 -5.07 -1.40
CA THR A 217 8.96 -4.99 -2.23
C THR A 217 9.20 -4.04 -3.41
N PRO A 218 8.33 -4.08 -4.44
CA PRO A 218 8.36 -3.08 -5.51
C PRO A 218 8.34 -1.67 -4.92
#